data_AF-F4N577-F1
#
_entry.id   AF-F4N577-F1
#
_cell.length_a   1.000
_cell.length_b   1.000
_cell.length_c   1.000
_cell.angle_alpha   90.00
_cell.angle_beta   90.00
_cell.angle_gamma   90.00
#
_symmetry.space_group_name_H-M   'P 1'
#
loop_
_entity.id
_entity.type
_entity.pdbx_description
1 polymer ?
#
loop_
_entity_poly.entity_id
_entity_poly.type
_entity_poly.pdbx_seq_one_letter_code
_entity_poly.pdbx_strand_id
1 'polypeptide(L)' 'MKKIAFFGGDISHTGGTERVSITLANYLVKNGYQVVIISLSGNKPPKFPVDESIKLVSLLMKKTFFIGLFFCRC' A
#
# COMPACT_ATOMS: atom_id res chain seq x y z
N MET A 1 -12.74 9.66 12.64
CA MET A 1 -11.80 9.53 11.51
C MET A 1 -11.96 8.16 10.86
N LYS A 2 -12.05 8.09 9.54
CA LYS A 2 -12.14 6.82 8.81
C LYS A 2 -10.74 6.35 8.40
N LYS A 3 -10.48 5.05 8.50
CA LYS A 3 -9.19 4.43 8.15
C LYS A 3 -9.32 3.66 6.84
N ILE A 4 -8.37 3.82 5.94
CA ILE A 4 -8.33 3.14 4.64
C ILE A 4 -7.00 2.40 4.51
N ALA A 5 -7.05 1.14 4.11
CA ALA A 5 -5.87 0.33 3.89
C ALA A 5 -5.79 -0.07 2.41
N PHE A 6 -4.66 0.25 1.77
CA PHE A 6 -4.31 -0.27 0.46
C PHE A 6 -3.49 -1.53 0.64
N PHE A 7 -3.81 -2.58 -0.12
CA PHE A 7 -3.11 -3.84 -0.07
C PHE A 7 -2.62 -4.20 -1.49
N GLY A 8 -1.32 -4.43 -1.63
CA GLY A 8 -0.70 -4.67 -2.93
C GLY A 8 0.49 -5.63 -2.85
N GLY A 9 0.98 -6.04 -4.02
CA GLY A 9 2.11 -6.97 -4.15
C GLY A 9 3.44 -6.36 -3.68
N ASP A 10 3.96 -5.41 -4.42
CA ASP A 10 5.20 -4.68 -4.10
C ASP A 10 5.06 -3.21 -4.53
N ILE A 11 4.93 -2.30 -3.56
CA ILE A 11 4.75 -0.87 -3.81
C ILE A 11 6.01 -0.19 -4.39
N SER A 12 7.15 -0.88 -4.37
CA SER A 12 8.44 -0.38 -4.87
C SER A 12 8.55 -0.44 -6.38
N HIS A 13 7.63 -1.15 -7.04
CA HIS A 13 7.58 -1.25 -8.49
C HIS A 13 7.09 0.06 -9.14
N THR A 14 7.43 0.21 -10.41
CA THR A 14 7.08 1.37 -11.24
C THR A 14 5.85 1.12 -12.11
N GLY A 15 4.99 0.17 -11.73
CA GLY A 15 3.78 -0.16 -12.47
C GLY A 15 2.71 0.93 -12.37
N GLY A 16 1.72 0.83 -13.26
CA GLY A 16 0.61 1.79 -13.32
C GLY A 16 -0.28 1.73 -12.08
N THR A 17 -0.50 0.53 -11.53
CA THR A 17 -1.33 0.32 -10.34
C THR A 17 -0.71 1.00 -9.13
N GLU A 18 0.59 0.82 -8.89
CA GLU A 18 1.31 1.42 -7.77
C GLU A 18 1.25 2.95 -7.84
N ARG A 19 1.44 3.52 -9.04
CA ARG A 19 1.33 4.96 -9.27
C ARG A 19 -0.05 5.50 -8.91
N VAL A 20 -1.12 4.86 -9.38
CA VAL A 20 -2.49 5.29 -9.11
C VAL A 20 -2.83 5.10 -7.63
N SER A 21 -2.45 3.98 -7.03
CA SER A 21 -2.69 3.70 -5.60
C SER A 21 -2.02 4.74 -4.69
N ILE A 22 -0.76 5.11 -4.95
CA ILE A 22 -0.05 6.14 -4.18
C ILE A 22 -0.69 7.52 -4.38
N THR A 23 -1.06 7.86 -5.61
CA THR A 23 -1.70 9.14 -5.92
C THR A 23 -3.03 9.27 -5.18
N LEU A 24 -3.83 8.20 -5.16
CA LEU A 24 -5.10 8.15 -4.45
C LEU A 24 -4.89 8.18 -2.92
N ALA A 25 -3.90 7.46 -2.40
CA ALA A 25 -3.55 7.47 -0.98
C ALA A 25 -3.18 8.88 -0.49
N ASN A 26 -2.34 9.59 -1.25
CA ASN A 26 -1.97 10.98 -0.96
C ASN A 26 -3.20 11.91 -0.97
N TYR A 27 -4.11 11.73 -1.94
CA TYR A 27 -5.35 12.50 -1.99
C TYR A 27 -6.22 12.25 -0.76
N LEU A 28 -6.38 10.98 -0.36
CA LEU A 28 -7.20 10.61 0.80
C LEU A 28 -6.65 11.18 2.10
N VAL A 29 -5.33 11.15 2.30
CA VAL A 29 -4.71 11.80 3.46
C VAL A 29 -5.04 13.29 3.51
N LYS A 30 -4.91 14.01 2.39
CA LYS A 30 -5.23 15.44 2.32
C LYS A 30 -6.70 15.73 2.63
N ASN A 31 -7.58 14.76 2.45
CA ASN A 31 -9.01 14.86 2.77
C ASN A 31 -9.35 14.37 4.19
N GLY A 32 -8.36 14.19 5.07
CA GLY A 32 -8.56 13.86 6.48
C GLY A 32 -8.77 12.38 6.77
N TYR A 33 -8.42 11.49 5.83
CA TYR A 33 -8.43 10.05 6.05
C TYR A 33 -7.08 9.58 6.59
N GLN A 34 -7.11 8.57 7.47
CA GLN A 34 -5.90 7.88 7.86
C GLN A 34 -5.64 6.73 6.87
N VAL A 35 -4.51 6.78 6.17
CA VAL A 35 -4.19 5.80 5.12
C VAL A 35 -3.00 4.92 5.54
N VAL A 36 -3.12 3.63 5.28
CA VAL A 36 -2.04 2.64 5.43
C VAL A 36 -1.85 1.94 4.10
N ILE A 37 -0.61 1.80 3.66
CA ILE A 37 -0.27 1.02 2.47
C ILE A 37 0.50 -0.22 2.93
N ILE A 38 -0.04 -1.39 2.62
CA ILE A 38 0.48 -2.69 2.99
C ILE A 38 1.00 -3.37 1.72
N SER A 39 2.31 -3.55 1.66
CA SER A 39 2.97 -4.34 0.62
C SER A 39 3.18 -5.77 1.10
N LEU A 40 2.76 -6.72 0.29
CA LEU A 40 2.99 -8.15 0.53
C LEU A 40 4.47 -8.50 0.51
N SER A 41 5.21 -7.91 -0.43
CA SER A 41 6.61 -8.21 -0.68
C SER A 41 7.37 -6.95 -1.05
N GLY A 42 8.68 -6.97 -0.84
CA GLY A 42 9.54 -5.84 -1.13
C GLY A 42 9.84 -5.00 0.12
N ASN A 43 11.09 -4.55 0.20
CA ASN A 43 11.61 -3.72 1.29
C ASN A 43 12.25 -2.44 0.75
N LYS A 44 11.89 -2.05 -0.47
CA LYS A 44 12.44 -0.86 -1.10
C LYS A 44 11.46 0.29 -0.88
N PRO A 45 11.96 1.52 -0.78
CA PRO A 45 11.08 2.67 -0.74
C PRO A 45 10.28 2.75 -2.04
N PRO A 46 9.01 3.18 -1.98
CA PRO A 46 8.24 3.49 -3.17
C PRO A 46 8.97 4.53 -4.02
N LYS A 47 8.98 4.32 -5.34
CA LYS A 47 9.64 5.24 -6.29
C LYS A 47 8.82 6.51 -6.54
N PHE A 48 7.57 6.52 -6.12
CA PHE A 48 6.66 7.66 -6.23
C PHE A 48 6.59 8.39 -4.89
N PRO A 49 6.37 9.71 -4.90
CA PRO A 49 6.28 10.49 -3.68
C PRO A 49 5.07 10.06 -2.85
N VAL A 50 5.32 9.72 -1.58
CA VAL A 50 4.31 9.32 -0.60
C VAL A 50 4.29 10.36 0.51
N ASP A 51 3.10 10.79 0.93
CA ASP A 51 2.92 11.69 2.07
C ASP A 51 3.42 11.03 3.36
N GLU A 52 4.15 11.77 4.19
CA GLU A 52 4.80 11.27 5.42
C GLU A 52 3.80 10.72 6.45
N SER A 53 2.55 11.16 6.38
CA SER A 53 1.48 10.67 7.25
C SER A 53 0.94 9.29 6.85
N ILE A 54 1.28 8.80 5.65
CA ILE A 54 0.90 7.47 5.17
C ILE A 54 1.83 6.44 5.79
N LYS A 55 1.23 5.48 6.50
CA LYS A 55 2.00 4.37 7.08
C LYS A 55 2.27 3.31 6.02
N LEU A 56 3.54 3.08 5.71
CA LEU A 56 3.99 2.00 4.85
C LEU A 56 4.34 0.77 5.70
N VAL A 57 3.76 -0.38 5.36
CA VAL A 57 4.02 -1.66 6.04
C VAL A 57 4.38 -2.71 4.98
N SER A 58 5.52 -3.37 5.14
CA SER A 58 5.88 -4.54 4.33
C SER A 58 5.71 -5.81 5.16
N LEU A 59 4.94 -6.77 4.67
CA LEU A 59 4.63 -8.01 5.38
C LEU A 59 5.70 -9.10 5.21
N LEU A 60 6.33 -9.20 4.03
CA LEU A 60 7.33 -10.24 3.73
C LEU A 60 8.59 -9.62 3.13
N MET A 61 9.76 -9.98 3.68
CA MET A 61 11.06 -9.58 3.12
C MET A 61 11.38 -10.28 1.79
N LYS A 62 10.76 -11.43 1.50
CA LYS A 62 10.94 -12.21 0.26
C LYS A 62 9.60 -12.37 -0.46
N LYS A 63 9.66 -12.37 -1.80
CA LYS A 63 8.51 -12.57 -2.67
C LYS A 63 7.98 -14.00 -2.51
N THR A 64 6.82 -14.15 -1.90
CA THR A 64 6.11 -15.44 -1.79
C THR A 64 4.91 -15.39 -2.73
N PHE A 65 4.73 -16.43 -3.56
CA PHE A 65 3.60 -16.54 -4.48
C PHE A 65 2.35 -16.91 -3.68
N PHE A 66 1.47 -15.94 -3.38
CA PHE A 66 0.24 -16.21 -2.66
C PHE A 66 -0.88 -16.59 -3.62
N ILE A 67 -1.24 -17.88 -3.62
CA ILE A 67 -2.56 -18.34 -4.06
C ILE A 67 -3.59 -17.84 -3.05
N GLY A 68 -4.66 -17.24 -3.57
CA GLY A 68 -5.59 -16.36 -2.85
C GLY A 68 -6.11 -16.91 -1.53
N LEU A 69 -5.80 -16.23 -0.44
CA LEU A 69 -6.40 -16.41 0.88
C LEU A 69 -6.50 -15.03 1.55
N PHE A 70 -7.43 -14.22 1.07
CA PHE A 70 -7.97 -13.10 1.83
C PHE A 70 -9.49 -13.24 1.82
N PHE A 71 -9.98 -14.22 2.58
CA PHE A 71 -11.39 -14.29 2.94
C PHE A 71 -11.61 -13.32 4.10
N CYS A 72 -12.40 -12.29 3.80
CA CYS A 72 -13.04 -11.42 4.78
C CYS A 72 -13.72 -12.29 5.84
N ARG A 73 -13.32 -12.17 7.10
CA ARG A 73 -14.01 -12.83 8.21
C ARG A 73 -14.90 -11.77 8.84
N CYS A 74 -16.21 -11.86 8.52
CA CYS A 74 -17.30 -11.13 9.16
C CYS A 74 -17.32 -11.39 10.67
#